data_AF-A0A534WBI5-F1
#
_entry.id   AF-A0A534WBI5-F1
#
_cell.length_a   1.000
_cell.length_b   1.000
_cell.length_c   1.000
_cell.angle_alpha   90.00
_cell.angle_beta   90.00
_cell.angle_gamma   90.00
#
_symmetry.space_group_name_H-M   'P 1'
#
loop_
_entity.id
_entity.type
_entity.pdbx_description
1 polymer ?
#
loop_
_entity_poly.entity_id
_entity_poly.type
_entity_poly.pdbx_seq_one_letter_code
_entity_poly.pdbx_strand_id
1 'polypeptide(L)'
;MRSSRARTRARTPACSRSSTCWPARSSRPRRAAGATPPSARRSRASSTPSSAKTCSTSCAVPSPKLSSPLGRWLPVVAWAGVIWTLSSGSFSGERTGEVLLPLLSTLFPHATPGQLDAVHQGLRKLAHFAEYLILSVLLYRALDVERRWSLRAAVLALVLAGLYAGSDELHQWFVPGRGARLNDWLIDVSGAAAGQGLLAARAQRFRPRPA
;
A
#
# COMPACT_ATOMS: atom_id res chain seq x y z
N MET A 1 -5.30 -52.56 -13.55
CA MET A 1 -3.97 -52.35 -12.91
C MET A 1 -4.02 -51.12 -12.02
N ARG A 2 -3.49 -51.29 -10.79
CA ARG A 2 -3.04 -50.35 -9.74
C ARG A 2 -3.00 -48.84 -10.09
N SER A 3 -3.66 -47.98 -9.29
CA SER A 3 -3.15 -47.27 -8.09
C SER A 3 -2.07 -46.23 -8.39
N SER A 4 -2.32 -44.96 -8.05
CA SER A 4 -1.45 -44.19 -7.14
C SER A 4 -1.96 -42.75 -6.96
N ARG A 5 -2.28 -42.40 -5.71
CA ARG A 5 -2.39 -41.01 -5.21
C ARG A 5 -0.98 -40.44 -5.04
N ALA A 6 -0.80 -39.15 -5.29
CA ALA A 6 0.28 -38.40 -4.63
C ALA A 6 -0.15 -36.96 -4.32
N ARG A 7 -0.44 -36.73 -3.04
CA ARG A 7 -0.47 -35.40 -2.41
C ARG A 7 0.97 -34.93 -2.26
N THR A 8 1.31 -33.77 -2.80
CA THR A 8 2.54 -33.05 -2.43
C THR A 8 2.19 -31.88 -1.51
N ARG A 9 2.44 -32.09 -0.21
CA ARG A 9 2.49 -31.04 0.81
C ARG A 9 3.70 -30.15 0.52
N ALA A 10 3.47 -28.85 0.29
CA ALA A 10 4.53 -27.85 0.31
C ALA A 10 5.01 -27.66 1.76
N ARG A 11 6.30 -27.91 1.97
CA ARG A 11 7.02 -27.75 3.24
C ARG A 11 7.22 -26.27 3.55
N THR A 12 6.82 -25.85 4.73
CA THR A 12 7.23 -24.58 5.35
C THR A 12 8.68 -24.67 5.83
N PRO A 13 9.49 -23.60 5.72
CA PRO A 13 10.80 -23.55 6.37
C PRO A 13 10.61 -23.19 7.84
N ALA A 14 10.91 -24.14 8.73
CA ALA A 14 11.09 -23.86 10.15
C ALA A 14 12.51 -23.31 10.36
N CYS A 15 12.62 -22.00 10.58
CA CYS A 15 13.88 -21.36 10.95
C CYS A 15 14.07 -21.50 12.46
N SER A 16 14.99 -22.37 12.87
CA SER A 16 15.41 -22.58 14.25
C SER A 16 16.15 -21.34 14.77
N ARG A 17 15.51 -20.56 15.66
CA ARG A 17 16.22 -19.54 16.45
C ARG A 17 16.81 -20.19 17.69
N SER A 18 18.07 -20.61 17.59
CA SER A 18 18.93 -20.87 18.74
C SER A 18 19.44 -19.53 19.29
N SER A 19 18.79 -19.01 20.34
CA SER A 19 19.36 -17.93 21.16
C SER A 19 20.23 -18.55 22.25
N THR A 20 21.53 -18.67 21.99
CA THR A 20 22.54 -18.94 23.02
C THR A 20 22.67 -17.71 23.92
N CYS A 21 22.14 -17.80 25.14
CA CYS A 21 22.53 -16.92 26.24
C CYS A 21 24.00 -17.18 26.58
N TRP A 22 24.83 -16.14 26.45
CA TRP A 22 26.19 -16.16 26.97
C TRP A 22 26.16 -16.15 28.51
N PRO A 23 26.84 -17.08 29.21
CA PRO A 23 27.15 -16.86 30.61
C PRO A 23 28.26 -15.80 30.71
N ALA A 24 28.08 -14.85 31.61
CA ALA A 24 29.08 -13.87 31.99
C ALA A 24 30.37 -14.58 32.43
N ARG A 25 31.47 -14.29 31.73
CA ARG A 25 32.81 -14.80 32.01
C ARG A 25 33.34 -14.10 33.28
N SER A 26 33.32 -14.80 34.42
CA SER A 26 34.03 -14.37 35.61
C SER A 26 35.52 -14.66 35.46
N SER A 27 36.33 -13.61 35.44
CA SER A 27 37.79 -13.68 35.44
C SER A 27 38.31 -13.84 36.87
N ARG A 28 38.93 -14.97 37.21
CA ARG A 28 39.85 -15.08 38.36
C ARG A 28 41.06 -15.97 38.05
N PRO A 29 42.22 -15.70 38.69
CA PRO A 29 43.53 -16.03 38.14
C PRO A 29 44.02 -17.44 38.50
N ARG A 30 44.96 -17.94 37.68
CA ARG A 30 45.71 -19.18 37.91
C ARG A 30 46.59 -19.08 39.15
N ARG A 31 46.52 -20.07 40.03
CA ARG A 31 47.61 -20.48 40.93
C ARG A 31 47.73 -22.00 40.91
N ALA A 32 48.92 -22.49 40.57
CA ALA A 32 49.30 -23.89 40.59
C ALA A 32 49.78 -24.30 41.99
N ALA A 33 49.69 -25.61 42.24
CA ALA A 33 49.72 -26.29 43.52
C ALA A 33 51.13 -26.54 44.11
N GLY A 34 51.17 -26.82 45.41
CA GLY A 34 52.29 -27.52 46.06
C GLY A 34 52.23 -27.52 47.60
N ALA A 35 51.98 -28.71 48.18
CA ALA A 35 52.39 -29.21 49.51
C ALA A 35 51.53 -28.96 50.80
N THR A 36 50.96 -30.10 51.26
CA THR A 36 50.79 -30.64 52.64
C THR A 36 49.83 -30.06 53.71
N PRO A 37 49.21 -30.93 54.56
CA PRO A 37 48.09 -30.61 55.48
C PRO A 37 48.60 -30.41 56.95
N PRO A 38 47.80 -29.99 57.99
CA PRO A 38 46.69 -30.78 58.55
C PRO A 38 45.51 -30.00 59.22
N SER A 39 44.49 -30.77 59.58
CA SER A 39 43.57 -30.57 60.74
C SER A 39 42.66 -29.34 60.77
N ALA A 40 41.34 -29.55 60.65
CA ALA A 40 40.32 -29.10 61.62
C ALA A 40 38.88 -29.30 61.09
N ARG A 41 38.16 -30.25 61.71
CA ARG A 41 36.80 -30.13 62.27
C ARG A 41 35.96 -28.90 61.86
N ARG A 42 34.83 -29.09 61.16
CA ARG A 42 33.43 -28.83 61.64
C ARG A 42 32.35 -28.97 60.54
N SER A 43 31.31 -29.72 60.91
CA SER A 43 29.86 -29.49 60.75
C SER A 43 29.22 -29.00 59.43
N ARG A 44 28.24 -29.80 58.97
CA ARG A 44 26.88 -29.46 58.46
C ARG A 44 26.75 -28.36 57.39
N ALA A 45 26.19 -28.74 56.24
CA ALA A 45 24.77 -28.51 55.93
C ALA A 45 24.49 -28.89 54.46
N SER A 46 23.63 -29.88 54.27
CA SER A 46 22.99 -30.18 52.98
C SER A 46 21.77 -29.28 52.82
N SER A 47 21.87 -28.24 51.99
CA SER A 47 20.72 -27.50 51.50
C SER A 47 20.53 -27.80 50.01
N THR A 48 19.43 -28.48 49.71
CA THR A 48 18.86 -28.64 48.37
C THR A 48 18.45 -27.28 47.80
N PRO A 49 18.71 -26.96 46.53
CA PRO A 49 17.99 -25.89 45.86
C PRO A 49 16.68 -26.44 45.29
N SER A 50 15.60 -25.87 45.80
CA SER A 50 14.22 -26.00 45.34
C SER A 50 14.10 -25.59 43.86
N SER A 51 13.29 -26.37 43.14
CA SER A 51 12.95 -26.20 41.73
C SER A 51 12.26 -24.86 41.48
N ALA A 52 12.96 -23.91 40.86
CA ALA A 52 12.39 -22.64 40.43
C ALA A 52 11.53 -22.87 39.19
N LYS A 53 10.20 -22.99 39.38
CA LYS A 53 9.21 -22.92 38.30
C LYS A 53 9.29 -21.54 37.64
N THR A 54 9.86 -21.47 36.45
CA THR A 54 9.84 -20.26 35.63
C THR A 54 8.47 -20.17 34.94
N CYS A 55 7.60 -19.28 35.41
CA CYS A 55 6.42 -18.86 34.65
C CYS A 55 6.90 -18.08 33.42
N SER A 56 6.75 -18.67 32.24
CA SER A 56 6.96 -17.99 30.97
C SER A 56 5.66 -17.34 30.53
N THR A 57 5.51 -16.05 30.82
CA THR A 57 4.48 -15.22 30.17
C THR A 57 4.90 -15.01 28.72
N SER A 58 4.29 -15.77 27.82
CA SER A 58 4.44 -15.59 26.37
C SER A 58 3.86 -14.22 25.99
N CYS A 59 4.72 -13.26 25.66
CA CYS A 59 4.30 -12.04 24.98
C CYS A 59 3.84 -12.42 23.56
N ALA A 60 2.53 -12.59 23.39
CA ALA A 60 1.94 -12.74 22.08
C ALA A 60 2.16 -11.45 21.27
N VAL A 61 3.14 -11.48 20.37
CA VAL A 61 3.32 -10.42 19.37
C VAL A 61 2.09 -10.48 18.46
N PRO A 62 1.27 -9.41 18.36
CA PRO A 62 0.14 -9.41 17.44
C PRO A 62 0.65 -9.61 16.02
N SER A 63 0.17 -10.67 15.37
CA SER A 63 0.48 -10.94 13.96
C SER A 63 -0.10 -9.81 13.10
N PRO A 64 0.67 -9.29 12.11
CA PRO A 64 0.14 -8.26 11.22
C PRO A 64 -1.07 -8.85 10.49
N LYS A 65 -2.24 -8.24 10.67
CA LYS A 65 -3.45 -8.63 9.94
C LYS A 65 -3.13 -8.53 8.44
N LEU A 66 -3.01 -9.65 7.75
CA LEU A 66 -3.01 -9.65 6.29
C LEU A 66 -4.34 -9.02 5.87
N SER A 67 -4.29 -7.84 5.25
CA SER A 67 -5.47 -7.33 4.56
C SER A 67 -5.84 -8.36 3.50
N SER A 68 -7.09 -8.82 3.51
CA SER A 68 -7.57 -9.70 2.46
C SER A 68 -7.41 -8.99 1.11
N PRO A 69 -7.13 -9.71 0.01
CA PRO A 69 -7.06 -9.09 -1.32
C PRO A 69 -8.32 -8.27 -1.60
N LEU A 70 -9.49 -8.78 -1.21
CA LEU A 70 -10.77 -8.08 -1.33
C LEU A 70 -10.76 -6.67 -0.69
N GLY A 71 -10.24 -6.54 0.54
CA GLY A 71 -10.18 -5.25 1.23
C GLY A 71 -9.22 -4.25 0.59
N ARG A 72 -8.22 -4.72 -0.17
CA ARG A 72 -7.31 -3.83 -0.91
C ARG A 72 -7.95 -3.28 -2.19
N TRP A 73 -8.76 -4.09 -2.87
CA TRP A 73 -9.42 -3.74 -4.13
C TRP A 73 -10.74 -2.97 -3.92
N LEU A 74 -11.39 -3.09 -2.76
CA LEU A 74 -12.64 -2.38 -2.48
C LEU A 74 -12.59 -0.87 -2.78
N PRO A 75 -11.56 -0.11 -2.34
CA PRO A 75 -11.49 1.32 -2.69
C PRO A 75 -11.28 1.58 -4.18
N VAL A 76 -10.61 0.66 -4.90
CA VAL A 76 -10.42 0.79 -6.37
C VAL A 76 -11.76 0.66 -7.06
N VAL A 77 -12.54 -0.37 -6.72
CA VAL A 77 -13.86 -0.61 -7.31
C VAL A 77 -14.83 0.52 -6.93
N ALA A 78 -14.81 0.96 -5.67
CA ALA A 78 -15.65 2.08 -5.23
C ALA A 78 -15.32 3.36 -6.02
N TRP A 79 -14.04 3.68 -6.19
CA TRP A 79 -13.62 4.86 -6.93
C TRP A 79 -13.90 4.76 -8.44
N ALA A 80 -13.70 3.59 -9.04
CA ALA A 80 -14.13 3.33 -10.41
C ALA A 80 -15.65 3.52 -10.56
N GLY A 81 -16.46 3.08 -9.60
CA GLY A 81 -17.89 3.37 -9.57
C GLY A 81 -18.21 4.86 -9.55
N VAL A 82 -17.45 5.67 -8.81
CA VAL A 82 -17.57 7.14 -8.81
C VAL A 82 -17.24 7.72 -10.18
N ILE A 83 -16.15 7.30 -10.82
CA ILE A 83 -15.79 7.79 -12.16
C ILE A 83 -16.89 7.43 -13.16
N TRP A 84 -17.37 6.19 -13.14
CA TRP A 84 -18.44 5.75 -14.01
C TRP A 84 -19.72 6.59 -13.86
N THR A 85 -20.11 6.94 -12.64
CA THR A 85 -21.31 7.77 -12.42
C THR A 85 -21.09 9.21 -12.85
N LEU A 86 -19.92 9.79 -12.59
CA LEU A 86 -19.55 11.13 -13.04
C LEU A 86 -19.41 11.24 -14.56
N SER A 87 -19.03 10.14 -15.21
CA SER A 87 -18.93 10.02 -16.66
C SER A 87 -20.29 9.77 -17.34
N SER A 88 -21.28 9.27 -16.59
CA SER A 88 -22.63 9.05 -17.09
C SER A 88 -23.33 10.37 -17.47
N GLY A 89 -24.33 10.28 -18.35
CA GLY A 89 -25.14 11.45 -18.77
C GLY A 89 -25.83 12.21 -17.63
N SER A 90 -25.92 11.63 -16.43
CA SER A 90 -26.46 12.28 -15.22
C SER A 90 -25.66 13.50 -14.77
N PHE A 91 -24.36 13.54 -15.09
CA PHE A 91 -23.44 14.65 -14.82
C PHE A 91 -22.81 15.18 -16.13
N SER A 92 -23.59 15.17 -17.22
CA SER A 92 -23.16 15.73 -18.49
C SER A 92 -22.74 17.21 -18.35
N GLY A 93 -21.94 17.69 -19.32
CA GLY A 93 -21.54 19.10 -19.39
C GLY A 93 -22.73 20.04 -19.35
N GLU A 94 -23.88 19.64 -19.90
CA GLU A 94 -25.10 20.44 -19.87
C GLU A 94 -25.62 20.63 -18.44
N ARG A 95 -25.80 19.56 -17.68
CA ARG A 95 -26.27 19.65 -16.28
C ARG A 95 -25.29 20.32 -15.33
N THR A 96 -23.99 20.08 -15.51
CA THR A 96 -22.98 20.78 -14.69
C THR A 96 -22.92 22.26 -15.05
N GLY A 97 -23.05 22.60 -16.34
CA GLY A 97 -23.12 23.98 -16.82
C GLY A 97 -24.35 24.73 -16.33
N GLU A 98 -25.52 24.09 -16.29
CA GLU A 98 -26.77 24.68 -15.77
C GLU A 98 -26.66 25.19 -14.33
N VAL A 99 -25.86 24.53 -13.49
CA VAL A 99 -25.64 24.95 -12.10
C VAL A 99 -24.42 25.87 -11.99
N LEU A 100 -23.34 25.54 -12.70
CA LEU A 100 -22.05 26.21 -12.53
C LEU A 100 -21.96 27.54 -13.30
N LEU A 101 -22.55 27.65 -14.49
CA LEU A 101 -22.48 28.88 -15.30
C LEU A 101 -23.21 30.06 -14.64
N PRO A 102 -24.42 29.93 -14.05
CA PRO A 102 -25.04 31.01 -13.30
C PRO A 102 -24.18 31.46 -12.11
N LEU A 103 -23.59 30.52 -11.37
CA LEU A 103 -22.69 30.83 -10.27
C LEU A 103 -21.42 31.56 -10.77
N LEU A 104 -20.80 31.11 -11.85
CA LEU A 104 -19.63 31.79 -12.41
C LEU A 104 -19.99 33.17 -12.97
N SER A 105 -21.18 33.36 -13.56
CA SER A 105 -21.63 34.66 -14.06
C SER A 105 -21.90 35.67 -12.94
N THR A 106 -22.35 35.21 -11.77
CA THR A 106 -22.53 36.08 -10.60
C THR A 106 -21.20 36.47 -9.96
N LEU A 107 -20.21 35.56 -9.98
CA LEU A 107 -18.85 35.83 -9.48
C LEU A 107 -18.02 36.68 -10.45
N PHE A 108 -18.22 36.52 -11.76
CA PHE A 108 -17.49 37.23 -12.81
C PHE A 108 -18.47 37.92 -13.77
N PRO A 109 -19.16 38.99 -13.35
CA PRO A 109 -20.19 39.65 -14.16
C PRO A 109 -19.66 40.33 -15.43
N HIS A 110 -18.34 40.54 -15.53
CA HIS A 110 -17.68 41.11 -16.70
C HIS A 110 -17.15 40.04 -17.68
N ALA A 111 -17.32 38.75 -17.37
CA ALA A 111 -16.87 37.66 -18.23
C ALA A 111 -17.89 37.41 -19.34
N THR A 112 -17.37 37.19 -20.55
CA THR A 112 -18.20 36.80 -21.70
C THR A 112 -18.70 35.36 -21.54
N PRO A 113 -19.85 34.99 -22.15
CA PRO A 113 -20.33 33.61 -22.13
C PRO A 113 -19.30 32.59 -22.60
N GLY A 114 -18.48 32.93 -23.61
CA GLY A 114 -17.40 32.07 -24.09
C GLY A 114 -16.27 31.86 -23.09
N GLN A 115 -15.95 32.86 -22.26
CA GLN A 115 -14.98 32.71 -21.17
C GLN A 115 -15.53 31.82 -20.05
N LEU A 116 -16.81 31.95 -19.71
CA LEU A 116 -17.46 31.11 -18.70
C LEU A 116 -17.50 29.63 -19.13
N ASP A 117 -17.80 29.37 -20.40
CA ASP A 117 -17.73 28.01 -20.96
C ASP A 117 -16.30 27.46 -20.94
N ALA A 118 -15.30 28.27 -21.34
CA ALA A 118 -13.90 27.86 -21.28
C ALA A 118 -13.45 27.48 -19.86
N VAL A 119 -13.85 28.25 -18.84
CA VAL A 119 -13.58 27.94 -17.43
C VAL A 119 -14.26 26.64 -17.02
N HIS A 120 -15.54 26.48 -17.36
CA HIS A 120 -16.29 25.27 -17.05
C HIS A 120 -15.66 24.02 -17.68
N GLN A 121 -15.27 24.08 -18.97
CA GLN A 121 -14.56 23.00 -19.64
C GLN A 121 -13.17 22.73 -19.02
N GLY A 122 -12.46 23.77 -18.58
CA GLY A 122 -11.21 23.63 -17.85
C GLY A 122 -11.38 22.89 -16.52
N LEU A 123 -12.42 23.23 -15.75
CA LEU A 123 -12.74 22.55 -14.50
C LEU A 123 -13.09 21.08 -14.73
N ARG A 124 -13.83 20.76 -15.80
CA ARG A 124 -14.13 19.37 -16.17
C ARG A 124 -12.86 18.58 -16.47
N LYS A 125 -11.95 19.13 -17.28
CA LYS A 125 -10.65 18.49 -17.57
C LYS A 125 -9.80 18.28 -16.32
N LEU A 126 -9.84 19.22 -15.38
CA LEU A 126 -9.14 19.10 -14.10
C LEU A 126 -9.76 18.02 -13.20
N ALA A 127 -11.09 17.89 -13.20
CA ALA A 127 -11.79 16.83 -12.47
C ALA A 127 -11.39 15.45 -12.99
N HIS A 128 -11.46 15.25 -14.31
CA HIS A 128 -10.98 14.06 -15.01
C HIS A 128 -9.51 13.74 -14.65
N PHE A 129 -8.60 14.71 -14.76
CA PHE A 129 -7.21 14.55 -14.32
C PHE A 129 -7.09 14.07 -12.86
N ALA A 130 -7.86 14.66 -11.93
CA ALA A 130 -7.82 14.30 -10.51
C ALA A 130 -8.41 12.90 -10.24
N GLU A 131 -9.48 12.52 -10.93
CA GLU A 131 -10.12 11.22 -10.85
C GLU A 131 -9.15 10.09 -11.18
N TYR A 132 -8.44 10.21 -12.31
CA TYR A 132 -7.48 9.21 -12.75
C TYR A 132 -6.18 9.23 -11.95
N LEU A 133 -5.78 10.39 -11.41
CA LEU A 133 -4.71 10.47 -10.43
C LEU A 133 -5.03 9.61 -9.21
N ILE A 134 -6.22 9.79 -8.62
CA ILE A 134 -6.65 9.03 -7.44
C ILE A 134 -6.79 7.54 -7.78
N LEU A 135 -7.41 7.20 -8.91
CA LEU A 135 -7.56 5.82 -9.36
C LEU A 135 -6.20 5.12 -9.47
N SER A 136 -5.23 5.76 -10.12
CA SER A 136 -3.87 5.25 -10.31
C SER A 136 -3.15 5.01 -8.97
N VAL A 137 -3.30 5.91 -8.01
CA VAL A 137 -2.76 5.74 -6.65
C VAL A 137 -3.42 4.56 -5.93
N LEU A 138 -4.74 4.40 -6.06
CA LEU A 138 -5.47 3.29 -5.46
C LEU A 138 -5.11 1.94 -6.08
N LEU A 139 -4.94 1.90 -7.41
CA LEU A 139 -4.45 0.74 -8.15
C LEU A 139 -3.05 0.34 -7.68
N TYR A 140 -2.13 1.30 -7.59
CA TYR A 140 -0.79 1.04 -7.06
C TYR A 140 -0.85 0.42 -5.66
N ARG A 141 -1.65 1.01 -4.75
CA ARG A 141 -1.83 0.50 -3.39
C ARG A 141 -2.43 -0.92 -3.35
N ALA A 142 -3.29 -1.26 -4.30
CA ALA A 142 -3.87 -2.60 -4.39
C ALA A 142 -2.85 -3.65 -4.88
N LEU A 143 -1.95 -3.24 -5.79
CA LEU A 143 -0.91 -4.06 -6.39
C LEU A 143 0.36 -4.20 -5.52
N ASP A 144 0.72 -3.17 -4.75
CA ASP A 144 1.89 -3.17 -3.87
C ASP A 144 1.61 -3.87 -2.53
N VAL A 145 1.79 -5.19 -2.53
CA VAL A 145 1.63 -6.02 -1.32
C VAL A 145 2.77 -5.83 -0.33
N GLU A 146 3.97 -5.52 -0.82
CA GLU A 146 5.20 -5.48 -0.01
C GLU A 146 5.43 -4.12 0.65
N ARG A 147 4.57 -3.12 0.37
CA ARG A 147 4.62 -1.74 0.89
C ARG A 147 5.97 -1.07 0.60
N ARG A 148 6.59 -1.44 -0.51
CA ARG A 148 7.86 -0.87 -0.98
C ARG A 148 7.68 -0.43 -2.42
N TRP A 149 8.31 0.69 -2.75
CA TRP A 149 8.22 1.23 -4.10
C TRP A 149 8.67 0.22 -5.16
N SER A 150 7.78 -0.09 -6.10
CA SER A 150 7.99 -1.04 -7.19
C SER A 150 7.61 -0.38 -8.51
N LEU A 151 8.60 -0.22 -9.40
CA LEU A 151 8.36 0.30 -10.75
C LEU A 151 7.39 -0.59 -11.54
N ARG A 152 7.46 -1.92 -11.33
CA ARG A 152 6.55 -2.87 -11.98
C ARG A 152 5.10 -2.64 -11.57
N ALA A 153 4.84 -2.41 -10.28
CA ALA A 153 3.50 -2.10 -9.79
C ALA A 153 3.01 -0.74 -10.30
N ALA A 154 3.90 0.26 -10.38
CA ALA A 154 3.58 1.58 -10.92
C ALA A 154 3.19 1.54 -12.41
N VAL A 155 3.97 0.84 -13.23
CA VAL A 155 3.67 0.66 -14.66
C VAL A 155 2.35 -0.11 -14.84
N LEU A 156 2.14 -1.19 -14.08
CA LEU A 156 0.88 -1.94 -14.17
C LEU A 156 -0.33 -1.10 -13.72
N ALA A 157 -0.21 -0.31 -12.65
CA ALA A 157 -1.25 0.61 -12.23
C ALA A 157 -1.57 1.65 -13.31
N LEU A 158 -0.55 2.20 -13.96
CA LEU A 158 -0.71 3.16 -15.06
C LEU A 158 -1.42 2.54 -16.27
N VAL A 159 -1.03 1.32 -16.66
CA VAL A 159 -1.67 0.59 -17.77
C VAL A 159 -3.14 0.31 -17.43
N LEU A 160 -3.44 -0.18 -16.23
CA LEU A 160 -4.82 -0.44 -15.81
C LEU A 160 -5.66 0.85 -15.76
N ALA A 161 -5.09 1.96 -15.28
CA ALA A 161 -5.76 3.25 -15.29
C ALA A 161 -6.02 3.75 -16.73
N GLY A 162 -5.06 3.60 -17.64
CA GLY A 162 -5.22 4.00 -19.04
C GLY A 162 -6.23 3.13 -19.81
N LEU A 163 -6.30 1.83 -19.51
CA LEU A 163 -7.35 0.94 -20.05
C LEU A 163 -8.72 1.34 -19.51
N TYR A 164 -8.82 1.68 -18.22
CA TYR A 164 -10.06 2.18 -17.64
C TYR A 164 -10.47 3.52 -18.26
N ALA A 165 -9.53 4.44 -18.51
CA ALA A 165 -9.79 5.69 -19.22
C ALA A 165 -10.32 5.46 -20.63
N GLY A 166 -9.75 4.49 -21.36
CA GLY A 166 -10.26 4.11 -22.67
C GLY A 166 -11.67 3.53 -22.62
N SER A 167 -11.99 2.76 -21.56
CA SER A 167 -13.35 2.27 -21.36
C SER A 167 -14.34 3.38 -21.00
N ASP A 168 -13.88 4.43 -20.33
CA ASP A 168 -14.70 5.59 -19.98
C ASP A 168 -15.03 6.43 -21.22
N GLU A 169 -14.05 6.70 -22.08
CA GLU A 169 -14.26 7.35 -23.39
C GLU A 169 -15.24 6.54 -24.27
N LEU A 170 -15.10 5.22 -24.26
CA LEU A 170 -16.04 4.33 -24.97
C LEU A 170 -17.45 4.42 -24.38
N HIS A 171 -17.60 4.48 -23.05
CA HIS A 171 -18.88 4.70 -22.39
C HIS A 171 -19.49 6.06 -22.78
N GLN A 172 -18.68 7.12 -22.79
CA GLN A 172 -19.10 8.45 -23.19
C GLN A 172 -19.53 8.52 -24.66
N TRP A 173 -18.96 7.71 -25.55
CA TRP A 173 -19.39 7.62 -26.94
C TRP A 173 -20.85 7.18 -27.11
N PHE A 174 -21.39 6.41 -26.15
CA PHE A 174 -22.80 6.03 -26.15
C PHE A 174 -23.73 7.11 -25.56
N VAL A 175 -23.17 8.21 -25.03
CA VAL A 175 -23.94 9.34 -24.51
C VAL A 175 -24.20 10.33 -25.67
N PRO A 176 -25.47 10.60 -26.03
CA PRO A 176 -25.79 11.53 -27.11
C PRO A 176 -25.18 12.92 -26.90
N GLY A 177 -24.59 13.50 -27.94
CA GLY A 177 -23.98 14.83 -27.88
C GLY A 177 -22.54 14.87 -27.35
N ARG A 178 -21.98 13.73 -26.92
CA ARG A 178 -20.57 13.61 -26.50
C ARG A 178 -19.83 12.67 -27.47
N GLY A 179 -18.62 13.06 -27.88
CA GLY A 179 -17.78 12.23 -28.73
C GLY A 179 -16.53 11.81 -27.95
N ALA A 180 -16.10 10.56 -28.11
CA ALA A 180 -14.82 10.11 -27.58
C ALA A 180 -13.68 10.93 -28.20
N ARG A 181 -12.77 11.45 -27.37
CA ARG A 181 -11.67 12.30 -27.81
C ARG A 181 -10.37 11.76 -27.26
N LEU A 182 -9.41 11.57 -28.17
CA LEU A 182 -8.05 11.18 -27.77
C LEU A 182 -7.45 12.16 -26.76
N ASN A 183 -7.76 13.45 -26.85
CA ASN A 183 -7.28 14.45 -25.92
C ASN A 183 -7.81 14.26 -24.50
N ASP A 184 -9.04 13.78 -24.34
CA ASP A 184 -9.65 13.56 -23.02
C ASP A 184 -9.01 12.31 -22.37
N TRP A 185 -8.82 11.23 -23.16
CA TRP A 185 -8.02 10.08 -22.74
C TRP A 185 -6.58 10.44 -22.33
N LEU A 186 -5.91 11.33 -23.07
CA LEU A 186 -4.55 11.77 -22.74
C LEU A 186 -4.51 12.56 -21.42
N ILE A 187 -5.53 13.37 -21.14
CA ILE A 187 -5.65 14.10 -19.86
C ILE A 187 -5.77 13.10 -18.71
N ASP A 188 -6.63 12.09 -18.85
CA ASP A 188 -6.83 11.03 -17.85
C ASP A 188 -5.54 10.25 -17.58
N VAL A 189 -4.86 9.81 -18.64
CA VAL A 189 -3.56 9.11 -18.53
C VAL A 189 -2.50 10.01 -17.90
N SER A 190 -2.50 11.32 -18.20
CA SER A 190 -1.58 12.28 -17.57
C SER A 190 -1.83 12.43 -16.07
N GLY A 191 -3.09 12.41 -15.63
CA GLY A 191 -3.48 12.38 -14.22
C GLY A 191 -2.98 11.11 -13.54
N ALA A 192 -3.21 9.97 -14.17
CA ALA A 192 -2.71 8.68 -13.68
C ALA A 192 -1.17 8.66 -13.56
N ALA A 193 -0.45 9.23 -14.53
CA ALA A 193 1.01 9.34 -14.49
C ALA A 193 1.48 10.27 -13.37
N ALA A 194 0.82 11.41 -13.16
CA ALA A 194 1.11 12.32 -12.05
C ALA A 194 0.95 11.62 -10.69
N GLY A 195 -0.08 10.78 -10.53
CA GLY A 195 -0.26 9.95 -9.33
C GLY A 195 0.92 9.01 -9.06
N GLN A 196 1.42 8.33 -10.09
CA GLN A 196 2.61 7.48 -9.96
C GLN A 196 3.88 8.29 -9.66
N GLY A 197 4.06 9.44 -10.31
CA GLY A 197 5.16 10.36 -10.05
C GLY A 197 5.18 10.85 -8.60
N LEU A 198 4.01 11.18 -8.03
CA LEU A 198 3.87 11.60 -6.64
C LEU A 198 4.29 10.49 -5.67
N LEU A 199 3.85 9.25 -5.91
CA LEU A 199 4.24 8.11 -5.09
C LEU A 199 5.74 7.79 -5.21
N ALA A 200 6.30 7.89 -6.42
CA ALA A 200 7.73 7.72 -6.67
C ALA A 200 8.57 8.75 -5.90
N ALA A 201 8.19 10.03 -6.01
CA ALA A 201 8.86 11.13 -5.31
C ALA A 201 8.78 10.96 -3.79
N ARG A 202 7.62 10.54 -3.27
CA ARG A 202 7.45 10.22 -1.85
C ARG A 202 8.38 9.07 -1.43
N ALA A 203 8.47 8.01 -2.21
CA ALA A 203 9.32 6.87 -1.88
C ALA A 203 10.82 7.21 -1.89
N GLN A 204 11.26 8.08 -2.80
CA GLN A 204 12.65 8.53 -2.89
C GLN A 204 13.07 9.35 -1.66
N ARG A 205 12.18 10.16 -1.08
CA ARG A 205 12.46 10.96 0.12
C ARG A 205 12.81 10.11 1.35
N PHE A 206 12.38 8.85 1.39
CA PHE A 206 12.63 7.94 2.51
C PHE A 206 13.69 6.87 2.20
N ARG A 207 14.37 6.92 1.03
CA ARG A 207 15.49 6.02 0.76
C ARG A 207 16.72 6.48 1.54
N PRO A 208 17.35 5.62 2.37
CA PRO A 208 18.64 5.92 2.96
C PRO A 208 19.65 6.23 1.84
N ARG A 209 20.43 7.31 2.00
CA ARG A 209 21.54 7.59 1.08
C ARG A 209 22.59 6.48 1.25
N PRO A 210 23.17 5.94 0.16
CA PRO A 210 24.33 5.06 0.27
C PRO A 210 25.45 5.84 0.97
N ALA A 211 26.09 5.20 1.96
CA ALA A 211 27.22 5.73 2.71
C ALA A 211 28.48 5.83 1.83
#